data_AF-A0A5J4WUR5-F1
#
_entry.id   AF-A0A5J4WUR5-F1
#
_cell.length_a   1.000
_cell.length_b   1.000
_cell.length_c   1.000
_cell.angle_alpha   90.00
_cell.angle_beta   90.00
_cell.angle_gamma   90.00
#
_symmetry.space_group_name_H-M   'P 1'
#
loop_
_entity.id
_entity.type
_entity.pdbx_description
1 polymer ?
#
loop_
_entity_poly.entity_id
_entity_poly.type
_entity_poly.pdbx_seq_one_letter_code
_entity_poly.pdbx_strand_id
1 'polypeptide(L)'
;MSRVEDYGIGLTDESTNKYYQIMIKSKMDQSSNVFSLGCIIHEALTGQHPFFAPTKQEMIEKIRKGQFTELPDWIEPEMKDLVLAMMNQNPDKRPTIKRIIEMKKIKSLISHFIENEQIRELTIEKLKRMKDEVQTVENDKKSSVCLITKVSEGLKTVRYIRTGNEIQINGKIYELIKEVTENCASIISRVIQSEEDVELAFQHNLIQVLIDLLRCTPLDDITPSMTKAFEIISDQGSSVQTHRLFEMSTIHSLVQIIRIKDKDILLNILKTFIHIIKNGWSQIKTSQSQYAQQQFNLQQLLQPNSHPYLVQLEKDAIIRIIIEDLLANESTYLWCKYKICEILDILYPEGAQLPSDLQPQIINQLYSPMKQKHEIEPYALQSLSYLAINYGNHGAIIAGGGVNIASEYIIFTQKEKAMKLLSAFSDPEGMRSPRHYSVQRL
;
A
#
# COMPACT_ATOMS: atom_id res chain seq x y z
N MET A 1 -2.44 -43.24 -11.12
CA MET A 1 -2.10 -43.89 -9.82
C MET A 1 -0.63 -43.62 -9.44
N SER A 2 -0.13 -42.42 -9.71
CA SER A 2 1.17 -41.91 -9.25
C SER A 2 0.94 -40.45 -8.86
N ARG A 3 1.75 -39.89 -7.94
CA ARG A 3 1.68 -38.52 -7.36
C ARG A 3 1.21 -38.41 -5.90
N VAL A 4 1.59 -39.34 -5.02
CA VAL A 4 1.59 -39.09 -3.56
C VAL A 4 2.99 -39.23 -2.93
N GLU A 5 4.01 -39.62 -3.72
CA GLU A 5 5.35 -39.93 -3.19
C GLU A 5 6.25 -38.70 -2.97
N ASP A 6 5.91 -37.53 -3.50
CA ASP A 6 6.84 -36.38 -3.54
C ASP A 6 6.67 -35.33 -2.42
N TYR A 7 5.69 -35.46 -1.51
CA TYR A 7 5.44 -34.42 -0.49
C TYR A 7 6.03 -34.70 0.91
N GLY A 8 6.82 -35.76 1.08
CA GLY A 8 7.40 -36.14 2.38
C GLY A 8 8.90 -35.92 2.54
N ILE A 9 9.61 -35.42 1.52
CA ILE A 9 11.08 -35.42 1.50
C ILE A 9 11.60 -34.00 1.76
N GLY A 10 11.45 -33.55 2.99
CA GLY A 10 12.08 -32.33 3.47
C GLY A 10 11.96 -32.31 4.97
N LEU A 11 13.10 -32.51 5.66
CA LEU A 11 13.25 -32.65 7.11
C LEU A 11 13.07 -34.10 7.61
N THR A 12 14.13 -34.90 7.52
CA THR A 12 14.68 -35.71 8.63
C THR A 12 15.78 -36.65 8.10
N ASP A 13 16.78 -36.83 8.94
CA ASP A 13 18.00 -37.65 8.83
C ASP A 13 17.90 -38.95 7.97
N GLU A 14 19.00 -39.37 7.32
CA GLU A 14 19.11 -40.60 6.52
C GLU A 14 18.66 -41.86 7.29
N SER A 15 18.69 -41.81 8.61
CA SER A 15 18.20 -42.83 9.53
C SER A 15 16.68 -43.06 9.44
N THR A 16 15.89 -41.99 9.25
CA THR A 16 14.42 -42.02 9.09
C THR A 16 14.02 -42.60 7.74
N ASN A 17 14.71 -42.21 6.66
CA ASN A 17 14.44 -42.66 5.30
C ASN A 17 14.62 -44.18 5.13
N LYS A 18 15.61 -44.76 5.82
CA LYS A 18 15.88 -46.21 5.79
C LYS A 18 14.94 -47.04 6.69
N TYR A 19 14.18 -46.39 7.57
CA TYR A 19 13.18 -47.02 8.44
C TYR A 19 11.86 -47.25 7.71
N TYR A 20 11.40 -46.25 6.96
CA TYR A 20 10.26 -46.38 6.04
C TYR A 20 10.49 -47.54 5.05
N GLN A 21 11.72 -47.71 4.55
CA GLN A 21 12.07 -48.84 3.68
C GLN A 21 11.94 -50.23 4.32
N ILE A 22 12.08 -50.35 5.65
CA ILE A 22 11.91 -51.64 6.36
C ILE A 22 10.42 -51.96 6.51
N MET A 23 9.56 -50.96 6.78
CA MET A 23 8.11 -51.14 6.79
C MET A 23 7.55 -51.40 5.38
N ILE A 24 8.13 -50.80 4.33
CA ILE A 24 7.75 -51.06 2.93
C ILE A 24 7.98 -52.52 2.53
N LYS A 25 8.98 -53.21 3.10
CA LYS A 25 9.24 -54.63 2.82
C LYS A 25 8.20 -55.59 3.43
N SER A 26 7.45 -55.17 4.43
CA SER A 26 6.32 -55.91 4.99
C SER A 26 5.02 -55.30 4.48
N LYS A 27 4.46 -55.87 3.40
CA LYS A 27 3.13 -55.61 2.81
C LYS A 27 2.40 -54.40 3.44
N MET A 28 2.62 -53.20 2.90
CA MET A 28 1.98 -51.96 3.35
C MET A 28 0.48 -52.18 3.53
N ASP A 29 0.04 -52.21 4.79
CA ASP A 29 -1.36 -52.30 5.14
C ASP A 29 -1.83 -50.94 5.68
N GLN A 30 -3.14 -50.70 5.62
CA GLN A 30 -3.71 -49.42 6.08
C GLN A 30 -3.37 -49.15 7.56
N SER A 31 -3.18 -50.20 8.35
CA SER A 31 -2.82 -50.09 9.78
C SER A 31 -1.40 -49.55 9.99
N SER A 32 -0.45 -49.88 9.11
CA SER A 32 0.91 -49.35 9.14
C SER A 32 0.97 -47.85 8.84
N ASN A 33 0.12 -47.39 7.91
CA ASN A 33 0.01 -45.97 7.59
C ASN A 33 -0.57 -45.16 8.76
N VAL A 34 -1.55 -45.74 9.48
CA VAL A 34 -2.11 -45.12 10.69
C VAL A 34 -1.05 -45.00 11.79
N PHE A 35 -0.20 -46.01 11.96
CA PHE A 35 0.91 -45.97 12.92
C PHE A 35 1.92 -44.86 12.59
N SER A 36 2.35 -44.79 11.33
CA SER A 36 3.26 -43.75 10.86
C SER A 36 2.67 -42.35 11.01
N LEU A 37 1.37 -42.18 10.71
CA LEU A 37 0.67 -40.91 10.91
C LEU A 37 0.62 -40.52 12.41
N GLY A 38 0.41 -41.49 13.30
CA GLY A 38 0.48 -41.25 14.75
C GLY A 38 1.85 -40.75 15.18
N CYS A 39 2.93 -41.30 14.61
CA CYS A 39 4.29 -40.85 14.87
C CYS A 39 4.54 -39.41 14.38
N ILE A 40 4.06 -39.07 13.18
CA ILE A 40 4.17 -37.72 12.60
C ILE A 40 3.43 -36.70 13.48
N ILE A 41 2.20 -37.03 13.92
CA ILE A 41 1.42 -36.13 14.79
C ILE A 41 2.11 -35.96 16.14
N HIS A 42 2.63 -37.04 16.74
CA HIS A 42 3.41 -36.95 17.98
C HIS A 42 4.62 -36.03 17.82
N GLU A 43 5.39 -36.22 16.76
CA GLU A 43 6.58 -35.42 16.49
C GLU A 43 6.23 -33.95 16.23
N ALA A 44 5.15 -33.65 15.51
CA ALA A 44 4.67 -32.29 15.31
C ALA A 44 4.27 -31.61 16.64
N LEU A 45 3.72 -32.36 17.59
CA LEU A 45 3.29 -31.84 18.89
C LEU A 45 4.45 -31.65 19.87
N THR A 46 5.51 -32.46 19.77
CA THR A 46 6.59 -32.51 20.76
C THR A 46 7.93 -31.96 20.25
N GLY A 47 8.07 -31.79 18.92
CA GLY A 47 9.34 -31.50 18.27
C GLY A 47 10.34 -32.67 18.30
N GLN A 48 9.94 -33.86 18.77
CA GLN A 48 10.78 -35.05 18.85
C GLN A 48 10.06 -36.31 18.37
N HIS A 49 10.80 -37.16 17.65
CA HIS A 49 10.30 -38.45 17.23
C HIS A 49 9.94 -39.33 18.45
N PRO A 50 8.74 -39.97 18.50
CA PRO A 50 8.24 -40.68 19.68
C PRO A 50 9.16 -41.77 20.20
N PHE A 51 9.89 -42.44 19.29
CA PHE A 51 10.79 -43.56 19.62
C PHE A 51 12.26 -43.18 19.55
N PHE A 52 12.61 -41.90 19.61
CA PHE A 52 14.00 -41.44 19.50
C PHE A 52 14.95 -42.24 20.43
N ALA A 53 16.07 -42.70 19.86
CA ALA A 53 17.13 -43.41 20.57
C ALA A 53 18.50 -43.16 19.89
N PRO A 54 19.61 -43.21 20.65
CA PRO A 54 20.97 -43.02 20.11
C PRO A 54 21.36 -43.98 18.99
N THR A 55 20.84 -45.22 19.01
CA THR A 55 21.13 -46.22 17.98
C THR A 55 19.86 -46.76 17.33
N LYS A 56 19.99 -47.20 16.07
CA LYS A 56 18.88 -47.81 15.32
C LYS A 56 18.31 -49.04 16.04
N GLN A 57 19.18 -49.88 16.60
CA GLN A 57 18.75 -51.10 17.31
C GLN A 57 17.93 -50.76 18.55
N GLU A 58 18.35 -49.77 19.34
CA GLU A 58 17.59 -49.29 20.49
C GLU A 58 16.24 -48.70 20.10
N MET A 59 16.17 -47.96 18.99
CA MET A 59 14.90 -47.45 18.46
C MET A 59 13.95 -48.60 18.07
N ILE A 60 14.47 -49.66 17.42
CA ILE A 60 13.67 -50.84 17.06
C ILE A 60 13.14 -51.51 18.33
N GLU A 61 14.00 -51.63 19.36
CA GLU A 61 13.59 -52.20 20.64
C GLU A 61 12.53 -51.37 21.35
N LYS A 62 12.68 -50.04 21.38
CA LYS A 62 11.67 -49.12 21.93
C LYS A 62 10.32 -49.28 21.23
N ILE A 63 10.33 -49.34 19.89
CA ILE A 63 9.13 -49.60 19.10
C ILE A 63 8.51 -50.94 19.51
N ARG A 64 9.29 -52.04 19.51
CA ARG A 64 8.80 -53.38 19.89
C ARG A 64 8.24 -53.45 21.31
N LYS A 65 8.85 -52.71 22.24
CA LYS A 65 8.42 -52.62 23.64
C LYS A 65 7.26 -51.65 23.85
N GLY A 66 6.86 -50.89 22.82
CA GLY A 66 5.85 -49.84 22.94
C GLY A 66 6.28 -48.66 23.82
N GLN A 67 7.59 -48.41 23.94
CA GLN A 67 8.17 -47.36 24.76
C GLN A 67 8.36 -46.09 23.93
N PHE A 68 7.42 -45.15 24.02
CA PHE A 68 7.46 -43.85 23.37
C PHE A 68 7.56 -42.72 24.42
N THR A 69 8.03 -41.55 23.99
CA THR A 69 8.03 -40.32 24.80
C THR A 69 6.60 -39.90 25.13
N GLU A 70 6.33 -39.51 26.38
CA GLU A 70 4.98 -39.10 26.77
C GLU A 70 4.55 -37.77 26.13
N LEU A 71 3.25 -37.68 25.80
CA LEU A 71 2.66 -36.46 25.25
C LEU A 71 2.47 -35.41 26.37
N PRO A 72 2.91 -34.15 26.17
CA PRO A 72 2.78 -33.07 27.16
C PRO A 72 1.37 -32.80 27.66
N ASP A 73 1.23 -32.32 28.91
CA ASP A 73 -0.06 -32.10 29.59
C ASP A 73 -0.96 -31.03 28.99
N TRP A 74 -0.42 -30.11 28.19
CA TRP A 74 -1.21 -29.08 27.51
C TRP A 74 -2.02 -29.62 26.32
N ILE A 75 -1.76 -30.85 25.86
CA ILE A 75 -2.50 -31.46 24.76
C ILE A 75 -3.84 -31.99 25.28
N GLU A 76 -4.92 -31.66 24.57
CA GLU A 76 -6.26 -32.12 24.94
C GLU A 76 -6.34 -33.65 25.06
N PRO A 77 -7.04 -34.19 26.08
CA PRO A 77 -7.13 -35.64 26.31
C PRO A 77 -7.60 -36.43 25.08
N GLU A 78 -8.60 -35.92 24.35
CA GLU A 78 -9.15 -36.56 23.16
C GLU A 78 -8.11 -36.72 22.03
N MET A 79 -7.19 -35.76 21.89
CA MET A 79 -6.09 -35.82 20.93
C MET A 79 -4.98 -36.75 21.39
N LYS A 80 -4.66 -36.77 22.69
CA LYS A 80 -3.72 -37.74 23.27
C LYS A 80 -4.21 -39.17 23.02
N ASP A 81 -5.46 -39.45 23.34
CA ASP A 81 -6.05 -40.78 23.18
C ASP A 81 -6.04 -41.25 21.72
N LEU A 82 -6.33 -40.35 20.78
CA LEU A 82 -6.26 -40.64 19.36
C LEU A 82 -4.83 -41.00 18.92
N VAL A 83 -3.85 -40.17 19.26
CA VAL A 83 -2.43 -40.37 18.86
C VAL A 83 -1.90 -41.68 19.46
N LEU A 84 -2.22 -41.98 20.72
CA LEU A 84 -1.88 -43.24 21.37
C LEU A 84 -2.56 -44.45 20.72
N ALA A 85 -3.83 -44.34 20.33
CA ALA A 85 -4.55 -45.40 19.63
C ALA A 85 -3.98 -45.66 18.23
N MET A 86 -3.51 -44.61 17.53
CA MET A 86 -2.86 -44.74 16.22
C MET A 86 -1.50 -45.45 16.34
N MET A 87 -0.73 -45.17 17.39
CA MET A 87 0.57 -45.80 17.69
C MET A 87 0.46 -47.13 18.44
N ASN A 88 -0.70 -47.80 18.45
CA ASN A 88 -0.86 -49.07 19.15
C ASN A 88 0.03 -50.16 18.55
N GLN A 89 0.67 -50.97 19.41
CA GLN A 89 1.51 -52.09 18.97
C GLN A 89 0.73 -53.17 18.22
N ASN A 90 -0.54 -53.40 18.59
CA ASN A 90 -1.42 -54.31 17.88
C ASN A 90 -2.07 -53.57 16.68
N PRO A 91 -1.78 -53.97 15.42
CA PRO A 91 -2.38 -53.40 14.22
C PRO A 91 -3.91 -53.36 14.23
N ASP A 92 -4.56 -54.40 14.76
CA ASP A 92 -6.02 -54.55 14.76
C ASP A 92 -6.71 -53.62 15.76
N LYS A 93 -5.95 -53.10 16.74
CA LYS A 93 -6.44 -52.12 17.72
C LYS A 93 -6.33 -50.68 17.24
N ARG A 94 -5.64 -50.44 16.13
CA ARG A 94 -5.50 -49.09 15.55
C ARG A 94 -6.84 -48.66 14.93
N PRO A 95 -7.26 -47.40 15.08
CA PRO A 95 -8.46 -46.92 14.43
C PRO A 95 -8.28 -46.92 12.91
N THR A 96 -9.35 -47.24 12.18
CA THR A 96 -9.34 -47.07 10.72
C THR A 96 -9.38 -45.59 10.35
N ILE A 97 -8.83 -45.22 9.20
CA ILE A 97 -8.86 -43.84 8.69
C ILE A 97 -10.29 -43.30 8.65
N LYS A 98 -11.26 -44.14 8.25
CA LYS A 98 -12.69 -43.78 8.23
C LYS A 98 -13.18 -43.34 9.62
N ARG A 99 -12.83 -44.09 10.67
CA ARG A 99 -13.19 -43.76 12.06
C ARG A 99 -12.53 -42.46 12.53
N ILE A 100 -11.28 -42.21 12.13
CA ILE A 100 -10.56 -40.97 12.46
C ILE A 100 -11.27 -39.76 11.84
N ILE A 101 -11.60 -39.83 10.55
CA ILE A 101 -12.30 -38.74 9.83
C ILE A 101 -13.72 -38.49 10.37
N GLU A 102 -14.39 -39.52 10.88
CA GLU A 102 -15.73 -39.41 11.47
C GLU A 102 -15.75 -38.75 12.86
N MET A 103 -14.59 -38.57 13.50
CA MET A 103 -14.50 -37.85 14.78
C MET A 103 -14.99 -36.40 14.61
N LYS A 104 -15.90 -35.95 15.48
CA LYS A 104 -16.60 -34.67 15.35
C LYS A 104 -15.66 -33.48 15.10
N LYS A 105 -14.57 -33.37 15.86
CA LYS A 105 -13.55 -32.31 15.70
C LYS A 105 -12.86 -32.39 14.34
N ILE A 106 -12.36 -33.56 13.96
CA ILE A 106 -11.65 -33.78 12.69
C ILE A 106 -12.59 -33.53 11.51
N LYS A 107 -13.81 -34.05 11.56
CA LYS A 107 -14.84 -33.85 10.54
C LYS A 107 -15.16 -32.36 10.35
N SER A 108 -15.33 -31.62 11.45
CA SER A 108 -15.59 -30.18 11.40
C SER A 108 -14.43 -29.41 10.78
N LEU A 109 -13.19 -29.76 11.13
CA LEU A 109 -11.99 -29.15 10.56
C LEU A 109 -11.86 -29.45 9.06
N ILE A 110 -12.12 -30.69 8.65
CA ILE A 110 -12.10 -31.09 7.23
C ILE A 110 -13.19 -30.35 6.45
N SER A 111 -14.42 -30.28 6.96
CA SER A 111 -15.50 -29.53 6.32
C SER A 111 -15.15 -28.05 6.16
N HIS A 112 -14.63 -27.42 7.21
CA HIS A 112 -14.20 -26.02 7.16
C HIS A 112 -13.08 -25.81 6.14
N PHE A 113 -12.09 -26.71 6.10
CA PHE A 113 -10.99 -26.66 5.15
C PHE A 113 -11.48 -26.80 3.69
N ILE A 114 -12.39 -27.74 3.42
CA ILE A 114 -12.97 -27.96 2.09
C ILE A 114 -13.80 -26.75 1.64
N GLU A 115 -14.63 -26.19 2.53
CA GLU A 115 -15.42 -24.99 2.24
C GLU A 115 -14.51 -23.81 1.90
N ASN A 116 -13.43 -23.62 2.66
CA ASN A 116 -12.46 -22.55 2.40
C ASN A 116 -11.72 -22.77 1.08
N GLU A 117 -11.34 -23.99 0.72
CA GLU A 117 -10.73 -24.32 -0.58
C GLU A 117 -11.69 -24.10 -1.76
N GLN A 118 -12.97 -24.48 -1.64
CA GLN A 118 -13.96 -24.21 -2.69
C GLN A 118 -14.20 -22.71 -2.89
N ILE A 119 -14.27 -21.94 -1.79
CA ILE A 119 -14.35 -20.48 -1.85
C ILE A 119 -13.11 -19.91 -2.55
N ARG A 120 -11.90 -20.44 -2.30
CA ARG A 120 -10.67 -20.01 -3.00
C ARG A 120 -10.75 -20.23 -4.49
N GLU A 121 -11.12 -21.43 -4.93
CA GLU A 121 -11.22 -21.75 -6.37
C GLU A 121 -12.25 -20.86 -7.08
N LEU A 122 -13.43 -20.67 -6.48
CA LEU A 122 -14.46 -19.77 -6.99
C LEU A 122 -13.98 -18.32 -7.05
N THR A 123 -13.22 -17.88 -6.06
CA THR A 123 -12.68 -16.50 -5.99
C THR A 123 -11.60 -16.28 -7.05
N ILE A 124 -10.70 -17.24 -7.25
CA ILE A 124 -9.69 -17.19 -8.32
C ILE A 124 -10.35 -17.22 -9.70
N GLU A 125 -11.39 -18.03 -9.89
CA GLU A 125 -12.14 -18.09 -11.13
C GLU A 125 -12.89 -16.78 -11.41
N LYS A 126 -13.46 -16.14 -10.37
CA LYS A 126 -14.04 -14.79 -10.47
C LYS A 126 -12.99 -13.76 -10.88
N LEU A 127 -11.79 -13.79 -10.28
CA LEU A 127 -10.70 -12.89 -10.66
C LEU A 127 -10.25 -13.08 -12.11
N LYS A 128 -10.18 -14.33 -12.59
CA LYS A 128 -9.85 -14.62 -14.00
C LYS A 128 -10.93 -14.11 -14.94
N ARG A 129 -12.20 -14.40 -14.65
CA ARG A 129 -13.33 -13.88 -15.43
C ARG A 129 -13.33 -12.37 -15.49
N MET A 130 -13.11 -11.71 -14.36
CA MET A 130 -12.98 -10.26 -14.31
C MET A 130 -11.79 -9.76 -15.13
N LYS A 131 -10.62 -10.41 -15.04
CA LYS A 131 -9.47 -10.05 -15.87
C LYS A 131 -9.85 -10.07 -17.35
N ASP A 132 -10.47 -11.16 -17.81
CA ASP A 132 -10.88 -11.33 -19.21
C ASP A 132 -11.97 -10.30 -19.62
N GLU A 133 -12.92 -10.03 -18.73
CA GLU A 133 -13.97 -9.03 -18.93
C GLU A 133 -13.41 -7.60 -18.94
N VAL A 134 -12.39 -7.31 -18.15
CA VAL A 134 -11.75 -6.00 -18.09
C VAL A 134 -10.88 -5.77 -19.33
N GLN A 135 -10.17 -6.80 -19.79
CA GLN A 135 -9.33 -6.75 -20.98
C GLN A 135 -10.16 -6.59 -22.27
N THR A 136 -11.37 -7.17 -22.31
CA THR A 136 -12.30 -7.01 -23.45
C THR A 136 -13.05 -5.67 -23.45
N VAL A 137 -13.10 -4.98 -22.31
CA VAL A 137 -13.73 -3.65 -22.17
C VAL A 137 -12.91 -2.53 -22.79
N GLU A 138 -11.67 -2.78 -23.22
CA GLU A 138 -10.86 -1.77 -23.91
C GLU A 138 -11.55 -1.13 -25.12
N ASN A 139 -12.51 -1.83 -25.75
CA ASN A 139 -13.16 -1.43 -27.00
C ASN A 139 -14.66 -1.06 -26.92
N ASP A 140 -15.30 -1.06 -25.75
CA ASP A 140 -16.77 -0.99 -25.69
C ASP A 140 -17.35 0.14 -24.82
N LYS A 141 -18.40 0.80 -25.34
CA LYS A 141 -19.13 1.94 -24.73
C LYS A 141 -20.02 1.51 -23.53
N LYS A 142 -19.48 0.78 -22.56
CA LYS A 142 -20.22 0.44 -21.33
C LYS A 142 -20.39 1.69 -20.45
N SER A 143 -21.56 1.81 -19.79
CA SER A 143 -21.85 2.89 -18.83
C SER A 143 -20.82 2.91 -17.69
N SER A 144 -20.37 4.10 -17.28
CA SER A 144 -19.45 4.34 -16.14
C SER A 144 -19.89 3.58 -14.88
N VAL A 145 -21.19 3.48 -14.62
CA VAL A 145 -21.78 2.76 -13.47
C VAL A 145 -21.42 1.27 -13.47
N CYS A 146 -21.55 0.61 -14.63
CA CYS A 146 -21.25 -0.82 -14.78
C CYS A 146 -19.76 -1.09 -14.57
N LEU A 147 -18.90 -0.20 -15.06
CA LEU A 147 -17.45 -0.33 -14.92
C LEU A 147 -17.00 -0.09 -13.48
N ILE A 148 -17.50 0.95 -12.80
CA ILE A 148 -17.18 1.25 -11.39
C ILE A 148 -17.63 0.09 -10.48
N THR A 149 -18.82 -0.47 -10.72
CA THR A 149 -19.33 -1.60 -9.94
C THR A 149 -18.42 -2.82 -10.07
N LYS A 150 -18.00 -3.15 -11.30
CA LYS A 150 -17.09 -4.27 -11.56
C LYS A 150 -15.71 -4.08 -10.96
N VAL A 151 -15.15 -2.87 -11.08
CA VAL A 151 -13.86 -2.54 -10.44
C VAL A 151 -13.96 -2.65 -8.92
N SER A 152 -15.02 -2.13 -8.31
CA SER A 152 -15.26 -2.23 -6.87
C SER A 152 -15.36 -3.70 -6.42
N GLU A 153 -16.12 -4.53 -7.12
CA GLU A 153 -16.24 -5.96 -6.83
C GLU A 153 -14.90 -6.69 -6.97
N GLY A 154 -14.13 -6.33 -8.00
CA GLY A 154 -12.83 -6.92 -8.23
C GLY A 154 -11.80 -6.61 -7.16
N LEU A 155 -11.74 -5.35 -6.75
CA LEU A 155 -10.85 -4.92 -5.68
C LEU A 155 -11.29 -5.46 -4.31
N LYS A 156 -12.60 -5.65 -4.07
CA LYS A 156 -13.09 -6.37 -2.87
C LYS A 156 -12.64 -7.83 -2.85
N THR A 157 -12.62 -8.48 -4.01
CA THR A 157 -12.16 -9.85 -4.17
C THR A 157 -10.66 -9.95 -3.87
N VAL A 158 -9.86 -9.01 -4.39
CA VAL A 158 -8.42 -8.91 -4.07
C VAL A 158 -8.19 -8.70 -2.57
N ARG A 159 -8.97 -7.81 -1.94
CA ARG A 159 -8.91 -7.58 -0.50
C ARG A 159 -9.18 -8.85 0.28
N TYR A 160 -10.27 -9.57 -0.05
CA TYR A 160 -10.64 -10.81 0.64
C TYR A 160 -9.50 -11.83 0.61
N ILE A 161 -8.84 -12.00 -0.54
CA ILE A 161 -7.71 -12.93 -0.67
C ILE A 161 -6.52 -12.47 0.18
N ARG A 162 -6.21 -11.17 0.20
CA ARG A 162 -5.08 -10.63 0.98
C ARG A 162 -5.31 -10.66 2.49
N THR A 163 -6.54 -10.47 2.96
CA THR A 163 -6.87 -10.49 4.40
C THR A 163 -7.15 -11.90 4.93
N GLY A 164 -7.31 -12.89 4.06
CA GLY A 164 -7.57 -14.27 4.45
C GLY A 164 -6.32 -14.92 5.02
N ASN A 165 -6.21 -14.94 6.36
CA ASN A 165 -5.07 -15.51 7.12
C ASN A 165 -4.73 -16.97 6.78
N GLU A 166 -5.61 -17.70 6.11
CA GLU A 166 -5.42 -19.12 5.79
C GLU A 166 -4.91 -19.39 4.37
N ILE A 167 -4.88 -18.39 3.50
CA ILE A 167 -4.51 -18.56 2.10
C ILE A 167 -2.99 -18.43 1.98
N GLN A 168 -2.30 -19.55 1.76
CA GLN A 168 -0.94 -19.49 1.25
C GLN A 168 -0.99 -18.87 -0.14
N ILE A 169 -0.70 -17.56 -0.23
CA ILE A 169 -0.55 -16.86 -1.49
C ILE A 169 0.66 -17.47 -2.20
N ASN A 170 0.41 -18.35 -3.16
CA ASN A 170 1.45 -18.84 -4.04
C ASN A 170 1.76 -17.80 -5.13
N GLY A 171 2.91 -17.94 -5.81
CA GLY A 171 3.36 -16.96 -6.80
C GLY A 171 2.34 -16.66 -7.91
N LYS A 172 1.55 -17.66 -8.34
CA LYS A 172 0.52 -17.46 -9.38
C LYS A 172 -0.65 -16.61 -8.91
N ILE A 173 -1.09 -16.78 -7.65
CA ILE A 173 -2.16 -15.96 -7.07
C ILE A 173 -1.66 -14.53 -6.89
N TYR A 174 -0.42 -14.37 -6.47
CA TYR A 174 0.21 -13.06 -6.34
C TYR A 174 0.27 -12.31 -7.68
N GLU A 175 0.75 -12.97 -8.74
CA GLU A 175 0.78 -12.40 -10.09
C GLU A 175 -0.62 -11.99 -10.57
N LEU A 176 -1.63 -12.84 -10.33
CA LEU A 176 -3.02 -12.54 -10.69
C LEU A 176 -3.56 -11.33 -9.91
N ILE A 177 -3.27 -11.22 -8.60
CA ILE A 177 -3.67 -10.07 -7.78
C ILE A 177 -3.06 -8.78 -8.32
N LYS A 178 -1.76 -8.80 -8.64
CA LYS A 178 -1.06 -7.64 -9.19
C LYS A 178 -1.69 -7.20 -10.51
N GLU A 179 -1.91 -8.15 -11.42
CA GLU A 179 -2.50 -7.88 -12.74
C GLU A 179 -3.93 -7.33 -12.64
N VAL A 180 -4.78 -7.92 -11.78
CA VAL A 180 -6.15 -7.42 -11.55
C VAL A 180 -6.11 -6.00 -10.98
N THR A 181 -5.20 -5.73 -10.05
CA THR A 181 -5.07 -4.40 -9.43
C THR A 181 -4.63 -3.35 -10.44
N GLU A 182 -3.66 -3.67 -11.30
CA GLU A 182 -3.19 -2.80 -12.38
C GLU A 182 -4.30 -2.52 -13.42
N ASN A 183 -5.03 -3.56 -13.82
CA ASN A 183 -6.16 -3.45 -14.73
C ASN A 183 -7.28 -2.57 -14.15
N CYS A 184 -7.62 -2.77 -12.87
CA CYS A 184 -8.59 -1.94 -12.16
C CYS A 184 -8.15 -0.46 -12.11
N ALA A 185 -6.88 -0.19 -11.80
CA ALA A 185 -6.34 1.16 -11.76
C ALA A 185 -6.38 1.84 -13.14
N SER A 186 -6.07 1.10 -14.22
CA SER A 186 -6.20 1.59 -15.60
C SER A 186 -7.64 1.97 -15.94
N ILE A 187 -8.62 1.14 -15.56
CA ILE A 187 -10.04 1.49 -15.75
C ILE A 187 -10.41 2.74 -14.98
N ILE A 188 -9.99 2.86 -13.71
CA ILE A 188 -10.29 4.05 -12.90
C ILE A 188 -9.81 5.32 -13.62
N SER A 189 -8.61 5.29 -14.19
CA SER A 189 -8.06 6.43 -14.92
C SER A 189 -8.84 6.82 -16.18
N ARG A 190 -9.57 5.86 -16.78
CA ARG A 190 -10.39 6.08 -17.97
C ARG A 190 -11.81 6.48 -17.63
N VAL A 191 -12.38 5.91 -16.57
CA VAL A 191 -13.80 6.07 -16.21
C VAL A 191 -14.02 7.34 -15.41
N ILE A 192 -13.11 7.70 -14.52
CA ILE A 192 -13.27 8.90 -13.68
C ILE A 192 -12.76 10.11 -14.45
N GLN A 193 -13.68 10.83 -15.10
CA GLN A 193 -13.38 12.05 -15.86
C GLN A 193 -14.23 13.25 -15.42
N SER A 194 -15.15 13.05 -14.47
CA SER A 194 -16.08 14.08 -14.01
C SER A 194 -16.44 13.92 -12.53
N GLU A 195 -17.01 14.98 -11.93
CA GLU A 195 -17.52 14.95 -10.55
C GLU A 195 -18.65 13.90 -10.37
N GLU A 196 -19.44 13.63 -11.42
CA GLU A 196 -20.50 12.62 -11.41
C GLU A 196 -19.91 11.20 -11.27
N ASP A 197 -18.82 10.92 -11.98
CA ASP A 197 -18.11 9.63 -11.87
C ASP A 197 -17.48 9.44 -10.50
N VAL A 198 -16.99 10.52 -9.88
CA VAL A 198 -16.48 10.50 -8.50
C VAL A 198 -17.62 10.19 -7.52
N GLU A 199 -18.81 10.75 -7.72
CA GLU A 199 -19.96 10.41 -6.86
C GLU A 199 -20.37 8.95 -6.99
N LEU A 200 -20.34 8.40 -8.22
CA LEU A 200 -20.56 6.97 -8.44
C LEU A 200 -19.49 6.13 -7.72
N ALA A 201 -18.23 6.56 -7.72
CA ALA A 201 -17.17 5.88 -6.97
C ALA A 201 -17.45 5.85 -5.45
N PHE A 202 -18.00 6.93 -4.88
CA PHE A 202 -18.47 6.95 -3.50
C PHE A 202 -19.66 5.99 -3.28
N GLN A 203 -20.69 6.05 -4.12
CA GLN A 203 -21.90 5.24 -3.99
C GLN A 203 -21.61 3.73 -4.04
N HIS A 204 -20.62 3.32 -4.84
CA HIS A 204 -20.23 1.91 -5.00
C HIS A 204 -19.09 1.47 -4.07
N ASN A 205 -18.75 2.26 -3.04
CA ASN A 205 -17.68 2.00 -2.06
C ASN A 205 -16.29 1.79 -2.67
N LEU A 206 -16.03 2.32 -3.87
CA LEU A 206 -14.75 2.13 -4.55
C LEU A 206 -13.60 2.74 -3.74
N ILE A 207 -13.80 3.95 -3.22
CA ILE A 207 -12.79 4.69 -2.45
C ILE A 207 -12.40 3.94 -1.18
N GLN A 208 -13.38 3.43 -0.42
CA GLN A 208 -13.12 2.63 0.79
C GLN A 208 -12.29 1.39 0.46
N VAL A 209 -12.63 0.70 -0.63
CA VAL A 209 -11.90 -0.51 -1.06
C VAL A 209 -10.47 -0.16 -1.46
N LEU A 210 -10.25 0.97 -2.15
CA LEU A 210 -8.89 1.44 -2.49
C LEU A 210 -8.06 1.73 -1.23
N ILE A 211 -8.65 2.42 -0.23
CA ILE A 211 -7.99 2.71 1.05
C ILE A 211 -7.62 1.40 1.77
N ASP A 212 -8.56 0.46 1.85
CA ASP A 212 -8.34 -0.81 2.52
C ASP A 212 -7.28 -1.65 1.78
N LEU A 213 -7.25 -1.59 0.45
CA LEU A 213 -6.21 -2.26 -0.34
C LEU A 213 -4.84 -1.69 -0.06
N LEU A 214 -4.66 -0.37 -0.01
CA LEU A 214 -3.37 0.21 0.36
C LEU A 214 -2.87 -0.29 1.72
N ARG A 215 -3.77 -0.37 2.70
CA ARG A 215 -3.44 -0.85 4.06
C ARG A 215 -3.07 -2.34 4.10
N CYS A 216 -3.64 -3.16 3.22
CA CYS A 216 -3.41 -4.60 3.17
C CYS A 216 -2.27 -5.00 2.21
N THR A 217 -1.66 -4.05 1.49
CA THR A 217 -0.61 -4.30 0.51
C THR A 217 0.77 -4.11 1.15
N PRO A 218 1.68 -5.10 1.10
CA PRO A 218 3.07 -4.89 1.48
C PRO A 218 3.69 -3.72 0.71
N LEU A 219 4.57 -2.94 1.34
CA LEU A 219 5.14 -1.72 0.73
C LEU A 219 5.84 -2.00 -0.61
N ASP A 220 6.50 -3.15 -0.74
CA ASP A 220 7.22 -3.56 -1.96
C ASP A 220 6.29 -3.86 -3.14
N ASP A 221 5.00 -4.11 -2.87
CA ASP A 221 3.99 -4.49 -3.85
C ASP A 221 3.13 -3.32 -4.33
N ILE A 222 3.31 -2.13 -3.73
CA ILE A 222 2.50 -0.95 -4.07
C ILE A 222 2.94 -0.43 -5.43
N THR A 223 2.01 -0.37 -6.37
CA THR A 223 2.29 0.11 -7.73
C THR A 223 1.94 1.59 -7.89
N PRO A 224 2.62 2.33 -8.79
CA PRO A 224 2.26 3.70 -9.13
C PRO A 224 0.80 3.83 -9.58
N SER A 225 0.28 2.85 -10.31
CA SER A 225 -1.11 2.81 -10.78
C SER A 225 -2.12 2.85 -9.63
N MET A 226 -1.85 2.16 -8.51
CA MET A 226 -2.71 2.22 -7.31
C MET A 226 -2.78 3.64 -6.75
N THR A 227 -1.65 4.32 -6.64
CA THR A 227 -1.60 5.70 -6.13
C THR A 227 -2.18 6.71 -7.11
N LYS A 228 -2.07 6.44 -8.42
CA LYS A 228 -2.64 7.28 -9.48
C LYS A 228 -4.17 7.32 -9.42
N ALA A 229 -4.82 6.22 -9.02
CA ALA A 229 -6.26 6.20 -8.81
C ALA A 229 -6.73 7.26 -7.80
N PHE A 230 -6.00 7.43 -6.70
CA PHE A 230 -6.30 8.47 -5.70
C PHE A 230 -6.09 9.88 -6.24
N GLU A 231 -5.01 10.09 -7.01
CA GLU A 231 -4.74 11.39 -7.61
C GLU A 231 -5.86 11.80 -8.56
N ILE A 232 -6.33 10.89 -9.43
CA ILE A 232 -7.42 11.15 -10.38
C ILE A 232 -8.74 11.42 -9.65
N ILE A 233 -9.09 10.60 -8.66
CA ILE A 233 -10.32 10.79 -7.86
C ILE A 233 -10.30 12.15 -7.15
N SER A 234 -9.14 12.55 -6.62
CA SER A 234 -9.00 13.83 -5.92
C SER A 234 -8.98 15.05 -6.84
N ASP A 235 -8.47 14.89 -8.07
CA ASP A 235 -8.37 15.95 -9.08
C ASP A 235 -9.73 16.25 -9.71
N GLN A 236 -10.50 15.21 -10.01
CA GLN A 236 -11.82 15.30 -10.65
C GLN A 236 -12.96 15.52 -9.65
N GLY A 237 -12.68 15.42 -8.36
CA GLY A 237 -13.69 15.56 -7.30
C GLY A 237 -14.04 17.01 -7.00
N SER A 238 -15.32 17.26 -6.72
CA SER A 238 -15.79 18.55 -6.22
C SER A 238 -15.19 18.88 -4.84
N SER A 239 -15.35 20.12 -4.38
CA SER A 239 -14.91 20.52 -3.04
C SER A 239 -15.61 19.72 -1.91
N VAL A 240 -16.86 19.28 -2.11
CA VAL A 240 -17.56 18.39 -1.16
C VAL A 240 -16.93 16.99 -1.17
N GLN A 241 -16.67 16.44 -2.35
CA GLN A 241 -16.13 15.10 -2.52
C GLN A 241 -14.70 15.00 -2.00
N THR A 242 -13.86 16.01 -2.26
CA THR A 242 -12.50 16.10 -1.72
C THR A 242 -12.47 16.29 -0.20
N HIS A 243 -13.47 16.98 0.39
CA HIS A 243 -13.65 16.98 1.85
C HIS A 243 -14.00 15.59 2.39
N ARG A 244 -14.92 14.85 1.75
CA ARG A 244 -15.23 13.47 2.14
C ARG A 244 -14.01 12.55 2.08
N LEU A 245 -13.12 12.73 1.10
CA LEU A 245 -11.84 12.00 1.05
C LEU A 245 -10.97 12.26 2.28
N PHE A 246 -10.96 13.50 2.78
CA PHE A 246 -10.26 13.86 4.02
C PHE A 246 -10.86 13.13 5.23
N GLU A 247 -12.20 13.17 5.39
CA GLU A 247 -12.91 12.50 6.49
C GLU A 247 -12.69 10.98 6.48
N MET A 248 -12.56 10.36 5.29
CA MET A 248 -12.23 8.95 5.13
C MET A 248 -10.78 8.59 5.48
N SER A 249 -9.98 9.53 6.01
CA SER A 249 -8.58 9.31 6.39
C SER A 249 -7.69 8.90 5.20
N THR A 250 -7.98 9.43 4.01
CA THR A 250 -7.22 9.14 2.77
C THR A 250 -5.77 9.62 2.90
N ILE A 251 -5.55 10.85 3.42
CA ILE A 251 -4.21 11.41 3.63
C ILE A 251 -3.41 10.54 4.60
N HIS A 252 -4.01 10.15 5.73
CA HIS A 252 -3.38 9.27 6.70
C HIS A 252 -2.95 7.92 6.09
N SER A 253 -3.81 7.33 5.26
CA SER A 253 -3.51 6.03 4.64
C SER A 253 -2.38 6.14 3.60
N LEU A 254 -2.31 7.24 2.86
CA LEU A 254 -1.25 7.51 1.89
C LEU A 254 0.08 7.94 2.54
N VAL A 255 0.06 8.58 3.72
CA VAL A 255 1.31 8.96 4.40
C VAL A 255 2.10 7.72 4.88
N GLN A 256 1.42 6.62 5.17
CA GLN A 256 2.07 5.37 5.60
C GLN A 256 2.96 4.76 4.50
N ILE A 257 2.63 5.02 3.23
CA ILE A 257 3.34 4.49 2.06
C ILE A 257 4.38 5.47 1.52
N ILE A 258 4.53 6.65 2.14
CA ILE A 258 5.44 7.72 1.71
C ILE A 258 6.93 7.34 1.82
N ARG A 259 7.23 6.27 2.58
CA ARG A 259 8.58 5.73 2.74
C ARG A 259 9.10 5.05 1.46
N ILE A 260 8.21 4.73 0.52
CA ILE A 260 8.57 4.18 -0.78
C ILE A 260 9.25 5.29 -1.59
N LYS A 261 10.52 5.08 -1.97
CA LYS A 261 11.33 6.06 -2.72
C LYS A 261 11.05 6.08 -4.23
N ASP A 262 9.92 5.51 -4.66
CA ASP A 262 9.51 5.53 -6.05
C ASP A 262 8.99 6.92 -6.44
N LYS A 263 9.49 7.43 -7.57
CA LYS A 263 9.22 8.80 -8.03
C LYS A 263 7.74 9.02 -8.34
N ASP A 264 7.09 8.06 -9.01
CA ASP A 264 5.72 8.21 -9.49
C ASP A 264 4.72 8.05 -8.35
N ILE A 265 5.00 7.12 -7.41
CA ILE A 265 4.23 6.95 -6.17
C ILE A 265 4.23 8.25 -5.35
N LEU A 266 5.42 8.81 -5.08
CA LEU A 266 5.54 10.06 -4.33
C LEU A 266 4.81 11.23 -5.02
N LEU A 267 4.91 11.32 -6.35
CA LEU A 267 4.25 12.37 -7.12
C LEU A 267 2.73 12.30 -6.97
N ASN A 268 2.15 11.11 -7.10
CA ASN A 268 0.72 10.90 -6.98
C ASN A 268 0.22 11.20 -5.56
N ILE A 269 0.97 10.78 -4.53
CA ILE A 269 0.63 11.06 -3.12
C ILE A 269 0.60 12.56 -2.85
N LEU A 270 1.67 13.28 -3.22
CA LEU A 270 1.79 14.72 -2.95
C LEU A 270 0.73 15.53 -3.70
N LYS A 271 0.42 15.16 -4.96
CA LYS A 271 -0.69 15.77 -5.70
C LYS A 271 -2.04 15.52 -5.04
N THR A 272 -2.30 14.28 -4.60
CA THR A 272 -3.53 13.94 -3.88
C THR A 272 -3.67 14.80 -2.62
N PHE A 273 -2.58 15.02 -1.88
CA PHE A 273 -2.59 15.89 -0.69
C PHE A 273 -2.94 17.32 -1.06
N ILE A 274 -2.30 17.87 -2.10
CA ILE A 274 -2.60 19.22 -2.59
C ILE A 274 -4.06 19.34 -2.99
N HIS A 275 -4.62 18.40 -3.75
CA HIS A 275 -6.02 18.44 -4.17
C HIS A 275 -6.97 18.41 -2.97
N ILE A 276 -6.76 17.50 -2.02
CA ILE A 276 -7.61 17.38 -0.82
C ILE A 276 -7.52 18.65 0.03
N ILE A 277 -6.30 19.11 0.34
CA ILE A 277 -6.07 20.25 1.22
C ILE A 277 -6.57 21.54 0.56
N LYS A 278 -6.27 21.77 -0.73
CA LYS A 278 -6.64 22.99 -1.45
C LYS A 278 -8.13 23.05 -1.79
N ASN A 279 -8.73 21.97 -2.28
CA ASN A 279 -10.10 21.99 -2.77
C ASN A 279 -11.12 21.69 -1.66
N GLY A 280 -10.80 20.79 -0.74
CA GLY A 280 -11.77 20.30 0.25
C GLY A 280 -12.26 21.37 1.23
N TRP A 281 -11.40 22.31 1.64
CA TRP A 281 -11.79 23.34 2.61
C TRP A 281 -12.65 24.47 2.02
N SER A 282 -12.75 24.57 0.69
CA SER A 282 -13.56 25.61 0.03
C SER A 282 -15.03 25.54 0.44
N GLN A 283 -15.54 24.36 0.83
CA GLN A 283 -16.87 24.17 1.40
C GLN A 283 -17.07 24.83 2.77
N ILE A 284 -16.04 24.80 3.62
CA ILE A 284 -16.10 25.35 4.98
C ILE A 284 -16.30 26.87 4.91
N LYS A 285 -15.71 27.53 3.91
CA LYS A 285 -15.96 28.95 3.62
C LYS A 285 -17.42 29.23 3.23
N THR A 286 -18.04 28.41 2.39
CA THR A 286 -19.43 28.59 1.92
C THR A 286 -20.47 28.37 3.02
N SER A 287 -20.26 27.39 3.91
CA SER A 287 -21.15 27.15 5.04
C SER A 287 -21.05 28.23 6.13
N GLN A 288 -19.87 28.82 6.35
CA GLN A 288 -19.70 29.95 7.29
C GLN A 288 -20.24 31.27 6.72
N SER A 289 -20.22 31.46 5.40
CA SER A 289 -20.69 32.71 4.77
C SER A 289 -22.22 32.82 4.63
N GLN A 290 -22.98 31.74 4.78
CA GLN A 290 -24.45 31.82 4.91
C GLN A 290 -24.92 32.36 6.27
N TYR A 291 -24.11 32.24 7.33
CA TYR A 291 -24.39 32.84 8.64
C TYR A 291 -23.72 34.21 8.84
N ALA A 292 -22.73 34.58 8.02
CA ALA A 292 -21.99 35.84 8.13
C ALA A 292 -22.68 37.05 7.47
N GLN A 293 -23.92 36.93 6.98
CA GLN A 293 -24.71 38.08 6.53
C GLN A 293 -25.39 38.86 7.66
N GLN A 294 -25.22 38.43 8.91
CA GLN A 294 -25.60 39.22 10.08
C GLN A 294 -24.35 39.47 10.95
N GLN A 295 -23.89 40.73 10.95
CA GLN A 295 -22.70 41.25 11.65
C GLN A 295 -21.31 40.89 11.07
N PHE A 296 -20.84 41.72 10.13
CA PHE A 296 -19.40 41.94 9.93
C PHE A 296 -18.83 42.60 11.19
N ASN A 297 -18.18 41.84 12.06
CA ASN A 297 -17.53 42.36 13.25
C ASN A 297 -16.01 42.30 13.04
N LEU A 298 -15.30 43.43 13.23
CA LEU A 298 -13.84 43.56 13.05
C LEU A 298 -13.02 42.51 13.83
N GLN A 299 -13.60 41.92 14.87
CA GLN A 299 -13.00 40.83 15.65
C GLN A 299 -12.87 39.51 14.88
N GLN A 300 -13.66 39.25 13.84
CA GLN A 300 -13.51 38.07 12.99
C GLN A 300 -12.27 38.13 12.07
N LEU A 301 -11.77 39.34 11.77
CA LEU A 301 -10.50 39.54 11.05
C LEU A 301 -9.26 39.20 11.91
N LEU A 302 -9.43 39.06 13.23
CA LEU A 302 -8.38 38.80 14.20
C LEU A 302 -8.34 37.34 14.67
N GLN A 303 -9.28 36.49 14.23
CA GLN A 303 -9.15 35.06 14.49
C GLN A 303 -8.00 34.50 13.66
N PRO A 304 -7.14 33.64 14.23
CA PRO A 304 -6.06 33.03 13.47
C PRO A 304 -6.68 32.30 12.28
N ASN A 305 -6.34 32.75 11.06
CA ASN A 305 -6.77 32.13 9.81
C ASN A 305 -6.04 30.79 9.61
N SER A 306 -6.10 29.90 10.60
CA SER A 306 -5.52 28.57 10.51
C SER A 306 -6.37 27.72 9.58
N HIS A 307 -5.72 26.98 8.68
CA HIS A 307 -6.41 26.09 7.76
C HIS A 307 -7.28 25.07 8.52
N PRO A 308 -8.53 24.79 8.10
CA PRO A 308 -9.45 23.93 8.87
C PRO A 308 -8.95 22.51 9.17
N TYR A 309 -8.09 21.98 8.28
CA TYR A 309 -7.49 20.65 8.46
C TYR A 309 -6.23 20.64 9.33
N LEU A 310 -5.68 21.81 9.66
CA LEU A 310 -4.37 21.92 10.31
C LEU A 310 -4.30 21.12 11.60
N VAL A 311 -5.26 21.35 12.52
CA VAL A 311 -5.30 20.71 13.84
C VAL A 311 -5.33 19.18 13.72
N GLN A 312 -6.11 18.64 12.79
CA GLN A 312 -6.23 17.20 12.59
C GLN A 312 -4.95 16.61 11.97
N LEU A 313 -4.36 17.30 10.99
CA LEU A 313 -3.10 16.88 10.37
C LEU A 313 -1.92 16.92 11.35
N GLU A 314 -1.89 17.88 12.27
CA GLU A 314 -0.90 17.95 13.35
C GLU A 314 -1.10 16.80 14.36
N LYS A 315 -2.35 16.56 14.77
CA LYS A 315 -2.69 15.45 15.68
C LYS A 315 -2.30 14.08 15.11
N ASP A 316 -2.50 13.88 13.81
CA ASP A 316 -2.14 12.64 13.11
C ASP A 316 -0.64 12.57 12.77
N ALA A 317 0.16 13.54 13.23
CA ALA A 317 1.59 13.68 12.98
C ALA A 317 1.98 13.76 11.49
N ILE A 318 1.04 14.05 10.59
CA ILE A 318 1.24 14.06 9.14
C ILE A 318 2.22 15.17 8.74
N ILE A 319 2.07 16.37 9.30
CA ILE A 319 2.97 17.51 9.01
C ILE A 319 4.39 17.20 9.47
N ARG A 320 4.52 16.58 10.65
CA ARG A 320 5.82 16.15 11.19
C ARG A 320 6.49 15.13 10.27
N ILE A 321 5.76 14.09 9.83
CA ILE A 321 6.27 13.09 8.90
C ILE A 321 6.74 13.73 7.59
N ILE A 322 5.95 14.64 7.01
CA ILE A 322 6.31 15.30 5.74
C ILE A 322 7.58 16.16 5.90
N ILE A 323 7.75 16.85 7.03
CA ILE A 323 8.94 17.68 7.27
C ILE A 323 10.17 16.82 7.55
N GLU A 324 10.06 15.85 8.47
CA GLU A 324 11.20 15.02 8.93
C GLU A 324 11.61 13.99 7.87
N ASP A 325 10.67 13.22 7.33
CA ASP A 325 10.98 12.06 6.46
C ASP A 325 11.23 12.47 5.00
N LEU A 326 10.61 13.57 4.53
CA LEU A 326 10.74 14.02 3.15
C LEU A 326 11.53 15.32 2.99
N LEU A 327 11.15 16.41 3.67
CA LEU A 327 11.75 17.72 3.43
C LEU A 327 13.21 17.80 3.92
N ALA A 328 13.48 17.29 5.11
CA ALA A 328 14.81 17.24 5.72
C ALA A 328 15.72 16.14 5.15
N ASN A 329 15.15 15.19 4.41
CA ASN A 329 15.89 14.07 3.85
C ASN A 329 16.69 14.50 2.60
N GLU A 330 17.99 14.21 2.61
CA GLU A 330 18.92 14.56 1.52
C GLU A 330 18.63 13.78 0.24
N SER A 331 18.13 12.55 0.36
CA SER A 331 17.84 11.68 -0.79
C SER A 331 16.54 12.03 -1.51
N THR A 332 15.75 12.97 -0.97
CA THR A 332 14.48 13.40 -1.56
C THR A 332 14.70 14.33 -2.75
N TYR A 333 14.00 14.06 -3.86
CA TYR A 333 14.05 14.89 -5.05
C TYR A 333 13.61 16.35 -4.77
N LEU A 334 14.26 17.30 -5.45
CA LEU A 334 13.98 18.73 -5.24
C LEU A 334 12.54 19.12 -5.61
N TRP A 335 11.97 18.51 -6.66
CA TRP A 335 10.57 18.74 -7.02
C TRP A 335 9.59 18.26 -5.93
N CYS A 336 9.94 17.22 -5.16
CA CYS A 336 9.13 16.80 -4.00
C CYS A 336 9.17 17.87 -2.92
N LYS A 337 10.36 18.43 -2.64
CA LYS A 337 10.53 19.50 -1.65
C LYS A 337 9.70 20.74 -2.01
N TYR A 338 9.68 21.09 -3.29
CA TYR A 338 8.79 22.13 -3.81
C TYR A 338 7.30 21.84 -3.52
N LYS A 339 6.83 20.62 -3.84
CA LYS A 339 5.43 20.22 -3.59
C LYS A 339 5.07 20.20 -2.11
N ILE A 340 6.01 19.84 -1.25
CA ILE A 340 5.84 19.90 0.20
C ILE A 340 5.73 21.34 0.67
N CYS A 341 6.59 22.23 0.19
CA CYS A 341 6.53 23.65 0.53
C CYS A 341 5.21 24.28 0.06
N GLU A 342 4.67 23.86 -1.10
CA GLU A 342 3.33 24.25 -1.58
C GLU A 342 2.23 23.77 -0.62
N ILE A 343 2.30 22.53 -0.10
CA ILE A 343 1.36 22.04 0.91
C ILE A 343 1.43 22.87 2.20
N LEU A 344 2.65 23.15 2.67
CA LEU A 344 2.88 23.93 3.89
C LEU A 344 2.39 25.38 3.73
N ASP A 345 2.58 26.00 2.57
CA ASP A 345 2.06 27.33 2.24
C ASP A 345 0.53 27.38 2.33
N ILE A 346 -0.16 26.36 1.80
CA ILE A 346 -1.63 26.28 1.86
C ILE A 346 -2.11 26.09 3.31
N LEU A 347 -1.38 25.33 4.12
CA LEU A 347 -1.74 25.03 5.51
C LEU A 347 -1.42 26.17 6.49
N TYR A 348 -0.36 26.93 6.23
CA TYR A 348 0.11 28.05 7.04
C TYR A 348 0.10 29.35 6.22
N PRO A 349 -1.05 30.04 6.10
CA PRO A 349 -1.15 31.27 5.30
C PRO A 349 -0.22 32.41 5.76
N GLU A 350 0.18 32.40 7.03
CA GLU A 350 1.15 33.34 7.62
C GLU A 350 2.61 32.90 7.42
N GLY A 351 2.82 31.82 6.66
CA GLY A 351 4.09 31.19 6.38
C GLY A 351 4.43 30.08 7.38
N ALA A 352 4.89 28.94 6.87
CA ALA A 352 5.30 27.82 7.70
C ALA A 352 6.65 28.08 8.39
N GLN A 353 6.67 27.98 9.73
CA GLN A 353 7.90 28.03 10.50
C GLN A 353 8.54 26.63 10.55
N LEU A 354 9.77 26.52 10.05
CA LEU A 354 10.51 25.26 10.12
C LEU A 354 11.00 24.98 11.55
N PRO A 355 11.11 23.70 11.97
CA PRO A 355 11.73 23.35 13.24
C PRO A 355 13.16 23.88 13.32
N SER A 356 13.52 24.56 14.42
CA SER A 356 14.81 25.23 14.56
C SER A 356 16.01 24.29 14.35
N ASP A 357 15.88 23.03 14.75
CA ASP A 357 16.95 22.03 14.63
C ASP A 357 17.18 21.58 13.17
N LEU A 358 16.12 21.58 12.35
CA LEU A 358 16.17 21.12 10.95
C LEU A 358 16.27 22.28 9.94
N GLN A 359 15.97 23.50 10.38
CA GLN A 359 15.90 24.68 9.51
C GLN A 359 17.20 24.94 8.74
N PRO A 360 18.42 24.95 9.35
CA PRO A 360 19.66 25.15 8.60
C PRO A 360 19.94 24.03 7.60
N GLN A 361 19.61 22.78 7.96
CA GLN A 361 19.80 21.61 7.12
C GLN A 361 18.92 21.66 5.87
N ILE A 362 17.61 21.87 6.04
CA ILE A 362 16.65 21.95 4.93
C ILE A 362 17.06 23.06 3.96
N ILE A 363 17.40 24.23 4.49
CA ILE A 363 17.76 25.40 3.70
C ILE A 363 19.07 25.14 2.93
N ASN A 364 20.10 24.57 3.57
CA ASN A 364 21.34 24.20 2.88
C ASN A 364 21.13 23.16 1.77
N GLN A 365 20.21 22.21 1.96
CA GLN A 365 19.88 21.21 0.95
C GLN A 365 19.18 21.83 -0.28
N LEU A 366 18.36 22.86 -0.09
CA LEU A 366 17.78 23.61 -1.21
C LEU A 366 18.86 24.44 -1.94
N TYR A 367 19.91 24.88 -1.23
CA TYR A 367 21.00 25.68 -1.79
C TYR A 367 22.10 24.91 -2.50
N SER A 368 22.51 23.74 -1.99
CA SER A 368 23.66 23.00 -2.53
C SER A 368 23.58 22.74 -4.04
N PRO A 369 22.42 22.33 -4.61
CA PRO A 369 22.28 22.13 -6.05
C PRO A 369 22.51 23.40 -6.88
N MET A 370 22.08 24.57 -6.37
CA MET A 370 22.19 25.85 -7.07
C MET A 370 23.64 26.35 -7.18
N LYS A 371 24.53 25.97 -6.25
CA LYS A 371 25.96 26.35 -6.28
C LYS A 371 26.78 25.53 -7.27
N GLN A 372 26.41 24.27 -7.50
CA GLN A 372 27.27 23.31 -8.20
C GLN A 372 27.04 23.28 -9.72
N LYS A 373 25.80 23.51 -10.19
CA LYS A 373 25.45 23.26 -11.59
C LYS A 373 25.49 24.48 -12.51
N HIS A 374 25.65 25.71 -11.99
CA HIS A 374 25.45 26.97 -12.74
C HIS A 374 24.09 27.11 -13.47
N GLU A 375 23.22 26.09 -13.42
CA GLU A 375 21.81 26.12 -13.79
C GLU A 375 20.97 26.24 -12.53
N ILE A 376 20.12 27.25 -12.49
CA ILE A 376 19.27 27.52 -11.34
C ILE A 376 18.07 26.59 -11.40
N GLU A 377 18.01 25.61 -10.51
CA GLU A 377 16.88 24.68 -10.44
C GLU A 377 15.61 25.41 -9.93
N PRO A 378 14.55 25.55 -10.75
CA PRO A 378 13.40 26.39 -10.42
C PRO A 378 12.65 25.91 -9.16
N TYR A 379 12.66 24.61 -8.90
CA TYR A 379 12.03 24.02 -7.72
C TYR A 379 12.67 24.47 -6.41
N ALA A 380 13.98 24.66 -6.35
CA ALA A 380 14.65 25.16 -5.14
C ALA A 380 14.23 26.60 -4.85
N LEU A 381 14.20 27.45 -5.89
CA LEU A 381 13.84 28.85 -5.72
C LEU A 381 12.38 29.01 -5.30
N GLN A 382 11.48 28.23 -5.92
CA GLN A 382 10.07 28.20 -5.55
C GLN A 382 9.84 27.65 -4.13
N SER A 383 10.62 26.65 -3.71
CA SER A 383 10.56 26.15 -2.32
C SER A 383 10.96 27.25 -1.33
N LEU A 384 12.06 27.96 -1.62
CA LEU A 384 12.53 29.07 -0.79
C LEU A 384 11.54 30.24 -0.77
N SER A 385 10.83 30.51 -1.87
CA SER A 385 9.82 31.59 -1.89
C SER A 385 8.65 31.31 -0.95
N TYR A 386 8.18 30.06 -0.85
CA TYR A 386 7.16 29.68 0.13
C TYR A 386 7.68 29.81 1.57
N LEU A 387 8.89 29.33 1.83
CA LEU A 387 9.50 29.42 3.17
C LEU A 387 9.81 30.86 3.61
N ALA A 388 10.08 31.76 2.66
CA ALA A 388 10.39 33.16 2.92
C ALA A 388 9.19 33.98 3.39
N ILE A 389 7.96 33.45 3.32
CA ILE A 389 6.77 34.13 3.87
C ILE A 389 6.88 34.28 5.39
N ASN A 390 7.44 33.28 6.08
CA ASN A 390 7.63 33.34 7.52
C ASN A 390 8.96 34.03 7.89
N TYR A 391 8.89 35.07 8.74
CA TYR A 391 10.06 35.82 9.17
C TYR A 391 11.12 34.97 9.90
N GLY A 392 10.68 33.92 10.61
CA GLY A 392 11.55 33.02 11.36
C GLY A 392 12.53 32.25 10.47
N ASN A 393 12.26 32.14 9.16
CA ASN A 393 13.14 31.49 8.19
C ASN A 393 14.17 32.44 7.57
N HIS A 394 13.99 33.76 7.68
CA HIS A 394 14.80 34.75 6.96
C HIS A 394 16.28 34.68 7.30
N GLY A 395 16.63 34.53 8.58
CA GLY A 395 18.03 34.48 9.02
C GLY A 395 18.79 33.34 8.34
N ALA A 396 18.19 32.15 8.26
CA ALA A 396 18.80 30.99 7.63
C ALA A 396 18.82 31.10 6.09
N ILE A 397 17.77 31.65 5.46
CA ILE A 397 17.72 31.92 4.01
C ILE A 397 18.81 32.91 3.60
N ILE A 398 18.99 34.00 4.36
CA ILE A 398 20.02 35.00 4.11
C ILE A 398 21.41 34.39 4.31
N ALA A 399 21.63 33.65 5.41
CA ALA A 399 22.91 32.98 5.68
C ALA A 399 23.31 31.98 4.60
N GLY A 400 22.34 31.28 3.98
CA GLY A 400 22.59 30.36 2.88
C GLY A 400 22.79 31.05 1.51
N GLY A 401 22.58 32.36 1.41
CA GLY A 401 22.82 33.16 0.20
C GLY A 401 21.61 33.29 -0.75
N GLY A 402 20.39 33.02 -0.27
CA GLY A 402 19.20 32.98 -1.13
C GLY A 402 18.87 34.27 -1.87
N VAL A 403 19.14 35.43 -1.25
CA VAL A 403 18.89 36.73 -1.86
C VAL A 403 19.78 36.96 -3.09
N ASN A 404 21.06 36.56 -3.00
CA ASN A 404 22.01 36.72 -4.10
C ASN A 404 21.64 35.81 -5.28
N ILE A 405 21.30 34.55 -5.01
CA ILE A 405 20.90 33.57 -6.04
C ILE A 405 19.59 33.99 -6.72
N ALA A 406 18.61 34.48 -5.94
CA ALA A 406 17.36 35.01 -6.50
C ALA A 406 17.63 36.21 -7.43
N SER A 407 18.56 37.10 -7.05
CA SER A 407 18.98 38.22 -7.88
C SER A 407 19.63 37.75 -9.19
N GLU A 408 20.57 36.80 -9.10
CA GLU A 408 21.23 36.20 -10.27
C GLU A 408 20.23 35.51 -11.22
N TYR A 409 19.22 34.81 -10.68
CA TYR A 409 18.15 34.19 -11.45
C TYR A 409 17.31 35.20 -12.24
N ILE A 410 16.91 36.30 -11.58
CA ILE A 410 16.13 37.36 -12.22
C ILE A 410 16.94 37.99 -13.36
N ILE A 411 18.24 38.23 -13.15
CA ILE A 411 19.12 38.76 -14.19
C ILE A 411 19.25 37.78 -15.36
N PHE A 412 19.44 36.49 -15.08
CA PHE A 412 19.55 35.45 -16.10
C PHE A 412 18.28 35.34 -16.96
N THR A 413 17.11 35.23 -16.32
CA THR A 413 15.81 35.10 -17.02
C THR A 413 15.47 36.33 -17.86
N GLN A 414 15.82 37.53 -17.40
CA GLN A 414 15.66 38.74 -18.22
C GLN A 414 16.58 38.74 -19.44
N LYS A 415 17.85 38.32 -19.29
CA LYS A 415 18.79 38.17 -20.42
C LYS A 415 18.30 37.13 -21.44
N GLU A 416 17.77 36.00 -20.98
CA GLU A 416 17.24 34.95 -21.87
C GLU A 416 16.00 35.42 -22.65
N LYS A 417 15.07 36.10 -21.98
CA LYS A 417 13.90 36.74 -22.63
C LYS A 417 14.35 37.79 -23.66
N ALA A 418 15.34 38.61 -23.33
CA ALA A 418 15.91 39.59 -24.25
C ALA A 418 16.58 38.92 -25.47
N MET A 419 17.32 37.83 -25.27
CA MET A 419 17.92 37.06 -26.38
C MET A 419 16.87 36.38 -27.27
N LYS A 420 15.80 35.81 -26.71
CA LYS A 420 14.67 35.25 -27.47
C LYS A 420 13.94 36.30 -28.30
N LEU A 421 13.77 37.52 -27.75
CA LEU A 421 13.24 38.65 -28.50
C LEU A 421 14.19 39.05 -29.64
N LEU A 422 15.48 39.19 -29.37
CA LEU A 422 16.48 39.52 -30.39
C LEU A 422 16.59 38.46 -31.49
N SER A 423 16.50 37.16 -31.16
CA SER A 423 16.47 36.09 -32.17
C SER A 423 15.19 36.13 -33.00
N ALA A 424 14.04 36.48 -32.41
CA ALA A 424 12.79 36.67 -33.15
C ALA A 424 12.83 37.88 -34.11
N PHE A 425 13.66 38.90 -33.81
CA PHE A 425 13.95 40.00 -34.72
C PHE A 425 15.02 39.70 -35.78
N SER A 426 15.76 38.59 -35.63
CA SER A 426 16.86 38.20 -36.53
C SER A 426 16.44 37.20 -37.61
N ASP A 427 15.19 36.73 -37.59
CA ASP A 427 14.65 35.77 -38.56
C ASP A 427 13.90 36.51 -39.70
N PRO A 428 14.46 36.57 -40.93
CA PRO A 428 13.90 37.38 -42.02
C PRO A 428 12.56 36.87 -42.57
N GLU A 429 12.18 35.61 -42.31
CA GLU A 429 10.93 35.03 -42.83
C GLU A 429 9.71 35.28 -41.92
N GLY A 430 9.89 35.75 -40.69
CA GLY A 430 8.81 36.04 -39.75
C GLY A 430 8.08 37.38 -39.96
N MET A 431 8.58 38.26 -40.84
CA MET A 431 8.00 39.58 -41.11
C MET A 431 6.75 39.57 -42.02
N ARG A 432 5.97 38.48 -42.05
CA ARG A 432 4.64 38.47 -42.69
C ARG A 432 3.55 37.96 -41.76
N SER A 433 3.14 38.81 -40.82
CA SER A 433 1.75 39.03 -40.36
C SER A 433 1.72 39.46 -38.89
N PRO A 434 1.30 40.70 -38.56
CA PRO A 434 1.11 41.12 -37.18
C PRO A 434 -0.32 40.77 -36.74
N ARG A 435 -0.51 39.61 -36.07
CA ARG A 435 -1.73 39.38 -35.29
C ARG A 435 -1.44 38.71 -33.94
N HIS A 436 -1.66 39.51 -32.90
CA HIS A 436 -2.00 39.13 -31.52
C HIS A 436 -0.87 38.59 -30.65
N TYR A 437 0.05 39.47 -30.26
CA TYR A 437 0.64 39.39 -28.92
C TYR A 437 -0.24 40.18 -27.95
N SER A 438 -1.24 39.49 -27.39
CA SER A 438 -1.99 39.96 -26.23
C SER A 438 -1.03 39.97 -25.04
N VAL A 439 -0.71 41.16 -24.55
CA VAL A 439 -0.06 41.35 -23.25
C VAL A 439 -1.02 40.84 -22.18
N GLN A 440 -0.79 39.62 -21.67
CA GLN A 440 -1.36 39.18 -20.40
C GLN A 440 -0.26 39.17 -19.34
N ARG A 441 -0.62 39.83 -18.23
CA ARG A 441 0.16 40.12 -17.03
C ARG A 441 0.78 38.86 -16.41
N LEU A 442 1.97 39.03 -15.84
CA LEU A 442 2.38 38.42 -14.57
C LEU A 442 2.80 39.56 -13.64
#